data_AF-A0A1G9Q4W8-F1
#
_entry.id   AF-A0A1G9Q4W8-F1
#
_cell.length_a   1.000
_cell.length_b   1.000
_cell.length_c   1.000
_cell.angle_alpha   90.00
_cell.angle_beta   90.00
_cell.angle_gamma   90.00
#
_symmetry.space_group_name_H-M   'P 1'
#
loop_
_entity.id
_entity.type
_entity.pdbx_description
1 polymer ?
#
loop_
_entity_poly.entity_id
_entity_poly.type
_entity_poly.pdbx_seq_one_letter_code
_entity_poly.pdbx_strand_id
1 'polypeptide(L)'
;MPQTLLIEGHASVFDLADLAGDVVRHGAFAASLRDRRNVPMLFQHEASEPIGVWRELREDRRGLYVRGEILAEGPRGRTALSLVRSGAIDGLSIGFRTKRFSGRAPRGRELIELDLWEVSIVTFPMLPQARLRLLPQPAIAA
;
A
#
# COMPACT_ATOMS: atom_id res chain seq x y z
N MET A 1 -16.65 19.57 -4.24
CA MET A 1 -15.53 18.68 -3.82
C MET A 1 -15.41 17.57 -4.85
N PRO A 2 -14.21 17.21 -5.32
CA PRO A 2 -14.05 16.05 -6.19
C PRO A 2 -14.52 14.79 -5.47
N GLN A 3 -15.11 13.85 -6.21
CA GLN A 3 -15.57 12.58 -5.65
C GLN A 3 -14.35 11.74 -5.26
N THR A 4 -14.23 11.37 -3.99
CA THR A 4 -13.15 10.51 -3.49
C THR A 4 -13.67 9.29 -2.76
N LEU A 5 -12.80 8.31 -2.53
CA LEU A 5 -13.07 7.14 -1.70
C LEU A 5 -11.98 6.97 -0.65
N LEU A 6 -12.37 7.12 0.62
CA LEU A 6 -11.45 6.97 1.74
C LEU A 6 -11.18 5.50 2.02
N ILE A 7 -9.90 5.15 2.15
CA ILE A 7 -9.44 3.79 2.42
C ILE A 7 -8.34 3.78 3.47
N GLU A 8 -8.22 2.67 4.17
CA GLU A 8 -7.08 2.38 5.03
C GLU A 8 -6.75 0.88 5.02
N GLY A 9 -5.56 0.50 5.44
CA GLY A 9 -5.17 -0.89 5.53
C GLY A 9 -3.70 -1.06 5.89
N HIS A 10 -3.25 -2.31 5.87
CA HIS A 10 -1.83 -2.63 6.00
C HIS A 10 -1.31 -3.04 4.63
N ALA A 11 -0.40 -2.25 4.05
CA ALA A 11 0.22 -2.53 2.76
C ALA A 11 1.31 -3.62 2.85
N SER A 12 1.83 -3.85 4.05
CA SER A 12 2.72 -4.95 4.40
C SER A 12 2.46 -5.35 5.85
N VAL A 13 2.59 -6.63 6.18
CA VAL A 13 2.48 -7.16 7.53
C VAL A 13 3.84 -7.73 7.92
N PHE A 14 4.30 -7.40 9.11
CA PHE A 14 5.61 -7.85 9.58
C PHE A 14 5.61 -9.32 9.93
N ASP A 15 6.80 -9.92 9.81
CA ASP A 15 7.10 -11.28 10.25
C ASP A 15 6.24 -12.37 9.58
N LEU A 16 5.65 -12.04 8.43
CA LEU A 16 4.88 -12.93 7.59
C LEU A 16 5.52 -13.04 6.21
N ALA A 17 5.71 -14.27 5.75
CA ALA A 17 6.24 -14.54 4.42
C ALA A 17 5.21 -14.19 3.34
N ASP A 18 5.65 -13.50 2.31
CA ASP A 18 4.87 -13.30 1.08
C ASP A 18 4.94 -14.55 0.17
N LEU A 19 4.28 -14.48 -0.99
CA LEU A 19 4.25 -15.59 -1.95
C LEU A 19 5.61 -15.90 -2.59
N ALA A 20 6.60 -15.00 -2.49
CA ALA A 20 7.99 -15.23 -2.89
C ALA A 20 8.86 -15.74 -1.71
N GLY A 21 8.29 -15.83 -0.51
CA GLY A 21 8.97 -16.23 0.72
C GLY A 21 9.67 -15.08 1.46
N ASP A 22 9.60 -13.85 0.96
CA ASP A 22 10.21 -12.70 1.61
C ASP A 22 9.41 -12.30 2.86
N VAL A 23 10.12 -11.95 3.93
CA VAL A 23 9.55 -11.56 5.23
C VAL A 23 10.01 -10.14 5.55
N VAL A 24 9.08 -9.20 5.65
CA VAL A 24 9.41 -7.84 6.09
C VAL A 24 9.54 -7.80 7.61
N ARG A 25 10.67 -7.31 8.11
CA ARG A 25 10.92 -7.17 9.55
C ARG A 25 10.45 -5.81 10.06
N HIS A 26 10.14 -5.74 11.35
CA HIS A 26 9.87 -4.47 12.04
C HIS A 26 11.00 -3.45 11.83
N GLY A 27 10.63 -2.19 11.57
CA GLY A 27 11.60 -1.12 11.35
C GLY A 27 12.12 -1.04 9.91
N ALA A 28 11.72 -1.95 9.02
CA ALA A 28 12.21 -1.98 7.65
C ALA A 28 11.91 -0.70 6.87
N PHE A 29 10.80 -0.02 7.16
CA PHE A 29 10.42 1.24 6.49
C PHE A 29 10.84 2.49 7.26
N ALA A 30 11.35 2.36 8.49
CA ALA A 30 11.56 3.48 9.40
C ALA A 30 12.46 4.59 8.81
N ALA A 31 13.51 4.23 8.06
CA ALA A 31 14.36 5.20 7.39
C ALA A 31 13.62 5.91 6.24
N SER A 32 12.96 5.14 5.37
CA SER A 32 12.23 5.66 4.21
C SER A 32 11.08 6.60 4.61
N LEU A 33 10.33 6.29 5.67
CA LEU A 33 9.25 7.13 6.17
C LEU A 33 9.75 8.44 6.79
N ARG A 34 10.96 8.47 7.36
CA ARG A 34 11.57 9.70 7.89
C ARG A 34 12.01 10.67 6.79
N ASP A 35 12.38 10.17 5.62
CA ASP A 35 12.80 11.00 4.47
C ASP A 35 11.66 11.85 3.88
N ARG A 36 10.41 11.63 4.33
CA ARG A 36 9.19 12.36 3.90
C ARG A 36 9.02 12.45 2.37
N ARG A 37 9.51 11.46 1.63
CA ARG A 37 9.28 11.39 0.17
C ARG A 37 7.80 11.15 -0.08
N ASN A 38 7.30 11.74 -1.16
CA ASN A 38 5.93 11.47 -1.60
C ASN A 38 5.87 10.03 -2.13
N VAL A 39 5.20 9.15 -1.39
CA VAL A 39 4.93 7.77 -1.81
C VAL A 39 3.66 7.80 -2.67
N PRO A 40 3.72 7.48 -3.99
CA PRO A 40 2.55 7.52 -4.84
C PRO A 40 1.51 6.45 -4.46
N MET A 41 0.24 6.79 -4.65
CA MET A 41 -0.86 5.82 -4.66
C MET A 41 -1.11 5.40 -6.10
N LEU A 42 -0.77 4.15 -6.43
CA LEU A 42 -0.88 3.61 -7.79
C LEU A 42 -1.96 2.54 -7.89
N PHE A 43 -2.28 2.15 -9.12
CA PHE A 43 -3.14 1.00 -9.41
C PHE A 43 -2.40 0.01 -10.31
N GLN A 44 -2.25 -1.22 -9.84
CA GLN A 44 -1.51 -2.29 -10.53
C GLN A 44 -0.06 -1.91 -10.86
N HIS A 45 0.61 -1.19 -9.96
CA HIS A 45 1.99 -0.71 -10.14
C HIS A 45 2.21 0.20 -11.36
N GLU A 46 1.14 0.75 -11.96
CA GLU A 46 1.27 1.71 -13.05
C GLU A 46 1.76 3.07 -12.52
N ALA A 47 3.02 3.39 -12.78
CA ALA A 47 3.65 4.61 -12.29
C ALA A 47 3.29 5.88 -13.08
N SER A 48 2.79 5.74 -14.33
CA SER A 48 2.47 6.90 -15.18
C SER A 48 1.21 7.66 -14.75
N GLU A 49 0.32 7.04 -13.97
CA GLU A 49 -0.97 7.61 -13.61
C GLU A 49 -1.31 7.30 -12.13
N PRO A 50 -0.77 8.09 -11.18
CA PRO A 50 -1.20 8.03 -9.78
C PRO A 50 -2.71 8.27 -9.64
N ILE A 51 -3.35 7.49 -8.78
CA ILE A 51 -4.82 7.44 -8.66
C ILE A 51 -5.35 8.10 -7.39
N GLY A 52 -4.47 8.62 -6.53
CA GLY A 52 -4.87 9.24 -5.29
C GLY A 52 -3.72 9.67 -4.40
N VAL A 53 -4.04 9.88 -3.13
CA VAL A 53 -3.12 10.47 -2.15
C VAL A 53 -3.15 9.67 -0.85
N TRP A 54 -1.98 9.22 -0.40
CA TRP A 54 -1.82 8.71 0.96
C TRP A 54 -1.76 9.90 1.93
N ARG A 55 -2.65 9.90 2.92
CA ARG A 55 -2.73 10.91 3.98
C ARG A 55 -1.91 10.51 5.20
N GLU A 56 -1.69 9.22 5.39
CA GLU A 56 -0.89 8.68 6.49
C GLU A 56 -0.18 7.41 6.02
N LEU A 57 1.13 7.33 6.30
CA LEU A 57 1.91 6.11 6.23
C LEU A 57 2.70 6.01 7.52
N ARG A 58 2.59 4.88 8.22
CA ARG A 58 3.36 4.62 9.44
C ARG A 58 3.57 3.13 9.65
N GLU A 59 4.63 2.79 10.36
CA GLU A 59 4.73 1.45 10.94
C GLU A 59 3.93 1.39 12.25
N ASP A 60 3.30 0.25 12.50
CA ASP A 60 2.80 -0.12 13.81
C ASP A 60 3.22 -1.54 14.21
N ARG A 61 2.59 -2.07 15.28
CA ARG A 61 2.85 -3.42 15.77
C ARG A 61 2.54 -4.50 14.73
N ARG A 62 1.67 -4.24 13.76
CA ARG A 62 1.27 -5.21 12.75
C ARG A 62 2.08 -5.08 11.47
N GLY A 63 2.35 -3.86 11.00
CA GLY A 63 2.95 -3.67 9.69
C GLY A 63 3.05 -2.22 9.23
N LEU A 64 3.19 -2.04 7.91
CA LEU A 64 3.08 -0.73 7.26
C LEU A 64 1.61 -0.38 7.07
N TYR A 65 1.09 0.44 7.98
CA TYR A 65 -0.25 1.00 7.90
C TYR A 65 -0.28 2.17 6.92
N VAL A 66 -1.33 2.21 6.10
CA VAL A 66 -1.60 3.30 5.15
C VAL A 66 -3.05 3.75 5.26
N ARG A 67 -3.29 5.05 5.10
CA ARG A 67 -4.62 5.65 4.96
C ARG A 67 -4.57 6.74 3.93
N GLY A 68 -5.57 6.80 3.06
CA GLY A 68 -5.58 7.74 1.95
C GLY A 68 -6.94 7.84 1.27
N GLU A 69 -6.95 8.49 0.13
CA GLU A 69 -8.13 8.62 -0.70
C GLU A 69 -7.82 8.36 -2.17
N ILE A 70 -8.67 7.56 -2.80
CA ILE A 70 -8.68 7.36 -4.25
C ILE A 70 -9.47 8.52 -4.86
N LEU A 71 -8.91 9.20 -5.86
CA LEU A 71 -9.55 10.29 -6.56
C LEU A 71 -10.30 9.76 -7.79
N ALA A 72 -11.53 10.22 -8.03
CA ALA A 72 -12.27 9.92 -9.26
C ALA A 72 -11.75 10.72 -10.49
N GLU A 73 -10.44 10.92 -10.58
CA GLU A 73 -9.77 11.68 -11.63
C GLU A 73 -9.00 10.74 -12.57
N GLY A 74 -8.95 11.09 -13.86
CA GLY A 74 -8.37 10.23 -14.89
C GLY A 74 -9.16 8.93 -15.14
N PRO A 75 -8.90 8.24 -16.26
CA PRO A 75 -9.50 6.93 -16.53
C PRO A 75 -9.19 5.88 -15.45
N ARG A 76 -7.95 5.85 -14.95
CA ARG A 76 -7.52 4.82 -13.99
C ARG A 76 -8.03 5.07 -12.59
N GLY A 77 -8.03 6.31 -12.11
CA GLY A 77 -8.59 6.66 -10.80
C GLY A 77 -10.08 6.32 -10.70
N ARG A 78 -10.87 6.66 -11.74
CA ARG A 78 -12.29 6.26 -11.84
C ARG A 78 -12.48 4.74 -11.83
N THR A 79 -11.65 4.01 -12.55
CA THR A 79 -11.72 2.54 -12.62
C THR A 79 -11.40 1.91 -11.26
N ALA A 80 -10.27 2.30 -10.65
CA ALA A 80 -9.84 1.79 -9.35
C ALA A 80 -10.89 2.09 -8.27
N LEU A 81 -11.41 3.31 -8.24
CA LEU A 81 -12.44 3.72 -7.29
C LEU A 81 -13.73 2.88 -7.44
N SER A 82 -14.20 2.63 -8.67
CA SER A 82 -15.38 1.78 -8.90
C SER A 82 -15.15 0.34 -8.46
N LEU A 83 -14.00 -0.26 -8.79
CA LEU A 83 -13.67 -1.64 -8.43
C LEU A 83 -13.49 -1.84 -6.92
N VAL A 84 -12.88 -0.87 -6.24
CA VAL A 84 -12.73 -0.89 -4.78
C VAL A 84 -14.09 -0.69 -4.10
N ARG A 85 -14.89 0.27 -4.57
CA ARG A 85 -16.23 0.52 -4.03
C ARG A 85 -17.17 -0.68 -4.16
N SER A 86 -17.08 -1.43 -5.26
CA SER A 86 -17.90 -2.63 -5.47
C SER A 86 -17.39 -3.87 -4.74
N GLY A 87 -16.22 -3.80 -4.09
CA GLY A 87 -15.57 -4.95 -3.45
C GLY A 87 -14.89 -5.92 -4.43
N ALA A 88 -14.75 -5.54 -5.70
CA ALA A 88 -14.07 -6.37 -6.70
C ALA A 88 -12.54 -6.41 -6.48
N ILE A 89 -11.96 -5.38 -5.86
CA ILE A 89 -10.54 -5.31 -5.51
C ILE A 89 -10.38 -4.70 -4.11
N ASP A 90 -9.54 -5.34 -3.29
CA ASP A 90 -9.17 -4.86 -1.95
C ASP A 90 -7.67 -5.07 -1.60
N GLY A 91 -6.87 -5.53 -2.56
CA GLY A 91 -5.46 -5.84 -2.33
C GLY A 91 -4.60 -4.59 -2.26
N LEU A 92 -3.59 -4.62 -1.38
CA LEU A 92 -2.51 -3.63 -1.32
C LEU A 92 -1.17 -4.31 -1.59
N SER A 93 -0.29 -3.63 -2.30
CA SER A 93 1.07 -4.09 -2.56
C SER A 93 2.06 -2.94 -2.44
N ILE A 94 3.31 -3.24 -2.14
CA ILE A 94 4.39 -2.27 -2.01
C ILE A 94 5.41 -2.42 -3.13
N GLY A 95 5.85 -1.30 -3.68
CA GLY A 95 7.03 -1.21 -4.52
C GLY A 95 8.16 -0.64 -3.69
N PHE A 96 9.31 -1.31 -3.70
CA PHE A 96 10.44 -0.91 -2.87
C PHE A 96 11.78 -1.29 -3.49
N ARG A 97 12.85 -0.65 -3.01
CA ARG A 97 14.22 -1.10 -3.19
C ARG A 97 14.77 -1.66 -1.89
N THR A 98 15.29 -2.89 -1.93
CA THR A 98 15.97 -3.50 -0.78
C THR A 98 17.27 -2.76 -0.49
N LYS A 99 17.44 -2.31 0.76
CA LYS A 99 18.69 -1.70 1.26
C LYS A 99 19.52 -2.69 2.06
N ARG A 100 18.86 -3.49 2.90
CA ARG A 100 19.51 -4.51 3.73
C ARG A 100 18.57 -5.69 3.95
N PHE A 101 19.12 -6.90 3.87
CA PHE A 101 18.40 -8.14 4.10
C PHE A 101 19.32 -9.21 4.68
N SER A 102 18.72 -10.24 5.28
CA SER A 102 19.35 -11.51 5.67
C SER A 102 18.68 -12.69 4.98
N GLY A 103 19.27 -13.88 5.09
CA GLY A 103 18.77 -15.09 4.45
C GLY A 103 19.25 -15.25 3.00
N ARG A 104 18.96 -16.42 2.41
CA ARG A 104 19.38 -16.76 1.05
C ARG A 104 18.27 -17.52 0.35
N ALA A 105 18.12 -17.25 -0.95
CA ALA A 105 17.33 -18.09 -1.84
C ALA A 105 17.73 -19.58 -1.69
N PRO A 106 16.79 -20.53 -1.76
CA PRO A 106 15.39 -20.36 -2.19
C PRO A 106 14.40 -20.07 -1.04
N ARG A 107 14.86 -19.92 0.21
CA ARG A 107 13.98 -19.80 1.39
C ARG A 107 13.40 -18.39 1.62
N GLY A 108 13.50 -17.51 0.63
CA GLY A 108 13.17 -16.08 0.77
C GLY A 108 14.22 -15.29 1.55
N ARG A 109 14.00 -13.97 1.64
CA ARG A 109 14.85 -13.01 2.35
C ARG A 109 14.10 -12.44 3.55
N GLU A 110 14.82 -12.19 4.62
CA GLU A 110 14.34 -11.30 5.68
C GLU A 110 14.72 -9.87 5.31
N LEU A 111 13.73 -9.05 4.97
CA LEU A 111 13.92 -7.67 4.55
C LEU A 111 14.02 -6.78 5.80
N ILE A 112 15.23 -6.34 6.11
CA ILE A 112 15.53 -5.58 7.35
C ILE A 112 15.50 -4.07 7.12
N GLU A 113 15.78 -3.62 5.90
CA GLU A 113 15.70 -2.21 5.53
C GLU A 113 15.28 -2.05 4.08
N LEU A 114 14.23 -1.29 3.86
CA LEU A 114 13.58 -1.05 2.58
C LEU A 114 13.44 0.45 2.34
N ASP A 115 13.69 0.83 1.09
CA ASP A 115 13.38 2.14 0.55
C ASP A 115 12.03 2.03 -0.16
N LEU A 116 10.96 2.51 0.49
CA LEU A 116 9.58 2.45 -0.01
C LEU A 116 9.42 3.44 -1.15
N TRP A 117 9.01 2.95 -2.32
CA TRP A 117 8.85 3.76 -3.52
C TRP A 117 7.40 4.09 -3.79
N GLU A 118 6.50 3.12 -3.64
CA GLU A 118 5.07 3.29 -3.91
C GLU A 118 4.23 2.29 -3.12
N VAL A 119 2.94 2.59 -2.99
CA VAL A 119 1.94 1.64 -2.54
C VAL A 119 0.80 1.59 -3.55
N SER A 120 0.50 0.40 -4.04
CA SER A 120 -0.47 0.13 -5.09
C SER A 120 -1.71 -0.56 -4.55
N ILE A 121 -2.86 -0.20 -5.11
CA ILE A 121 -4.06 -1.04 -5.07
C ILE A 121 -3.94 -2.09 -6.18
N VAL A 122 -4.07 -3.37 -5.84
CA VAL A 122 -3.82 -4.49 -6.75
C VAL A 122 -4.87 -5.58 -6.63
N THR A 123 -5.08 -6.34 -7.69
CA THR A 123 -5.97 -7.51 -7.64
C THR A 123 -5.39 -8.63 -6.78
N PHE A 124 -4.09 -8.92 -6.97
CA PHE A 124 -3.40 -10.02 -6.30
C PHE A 124 -2.14 -9.50 -5.61
N PRO A 125 -2.19 -9.23 -4.30
CA PRO A 125 -1.01 -8.84 -3.57
C PRO A 125 -0.07 -10.03 -3.38
N MET A 126 1.25 -9.79 -3.41
CA MET A 126 2.24 -10.81 -3.03
C MET A 126 2.08 -11.24 -1.58
N LEU A 127 1.56 -10.37 -0.71
CA LEU A 127 1.17 -10.71 0.65
C LEU A 127 -0.37 -10.77 0.75
N PRO A 128 -1.01 -11.96 0.81
CA PRO A 128 -2.47 -12.08 0.79
C PRO A 128 -3.22 -11.31 1.89
N GLN A 129 -2.56 -11.00 3.00
CA GLN A 129 -3.09 -10.27 4.16
C GLN A 129 -2.96 -8.75 4.03
N ALA A 130 -2.27 -8.27 2.99
CA ALA A 130 -2.18 -6.85 2.67
C ALA A 130 -3.48 -6.41 1.98
N ARG A 131 -4.43 -5.94 2.79
CA ARG A 131 -5.79 -5.59 2.38
C ARG A 131 -6.15 -4.20 2.85
N LEU A 132 -6.90 -3.49 2.01
CA LEU A 132 -7.57 -2.25 2.38
C LEU A 132 -8.98 -2.54 2.90
N ARG A 133 -9.55 -1.56 3.59
CA ARG A 133 -10.97 -1.45 3.88
C ARG A 133 -11.45 -0.03 3.61
N LEU A 134 -12.74 0.10 3.33
CA LEU A 134 -13.37 1.39 3.16
C LEU A 134 -13.52 2.08 4.52
N LEU A 135 -13.31 3.40 4.49
CA LEU A 135 -13.64 4.28 5.60
C LEU A 135 -15.03 4.90 5.38
N PRO A 136 -15.83 5.10 6.45
CA PRO A 136 -17.06 5.88 6.33
C PRO A 136 -16.73 7.26 5.76
N GLN A 137 -17.46 7.69 4.72
CA GLN A 137 -17.39 9.09 4.32
C GLN A 137 -18.09 9.93 5.40
N PRO A 138 -17.51 11.07 5.81
CA PRO A 138 -18.23 11.99 6.68
C PRO A 138 -19.55 12.35 5.98
N ALA A 139 -20.67 12.19 6.70
CA ALA A 139 -21.96 12.63 6.20
C ALA A 139 -21.83 14.12 5.86
N ILE A 140 -22.25 14.50 4.66
CA ILE A 140 -22.35 15.91 4.29
C ILE A 140 -23.41 16.50 5.24
N ALA A 141 -22.99 17.35 6.17
CA ALA A 141 -23.92 18.15 6.94
C ALA A 141 -24.70 19.03 5.95
N ALA A 142 -26.02 18.81 5.88
CA ALA A 142 -26.94 19.58 5.05
C ALA A 142 -27.11 21.01 5.56
#